data_AF-A0A953Q9Y2-F1
#
_entry.id   AF-A0A953Q9Y2-F1
#
_cell.length_a   1.000
_cell.length_b   1.000
_cell.length_c   1.000
_cell.angle_alpha   90.00
_cell.angle_beta   90.00
_cell.angle_gamma   90.00
#
_symmetry.space_group_name_H-M   'P 1'
#
loop_
_entity.id
_entity.type
_entity.pdbx_description
1 polymer ?
#
loop_
_entity_poly.entity_id
_entity_poly.type
_entity_poly.pdbx_seq_one_letter_code
_entity_poly.pdbx_strand_id
1 'polypeptide(L)'
;MRYAKGSLVINAERDVPLLRQVRNSKFVSHHQLFEFMKLGGFDHSRNSFNWRLKRLIDSGHICICQGVYGAGSAVYRVTKDGLLLLEHHGQFTAVLNSNGDHLPHPSQVFHSLQLNAVQLALARANVLASWQTELEIASFNTISRAPYQKDYDAIVDVWVKERRARFALEYERTLKSLKQYERIRTALEAEQQIEFVLYLTSGMEVLIHLLREFQSVRKQVAFANASSFEQQLLDTVVTDRDGTAIKFWDLLQ
;
A
#
# COMPACT_ATOMS: atom_id res chain seq x y z
N MET A 1 9.92 -34.09 -12.93
CA MET A 1 10.35 -34.38 -11.55
C MET A 1 9.09 -34.65 -10.73
N ARG A 2 8.88 -35.87 -10.22
CA ARG A 2 7.72 -36.21 -9.35
C ARG A 2 8.14 -35.95 -7.91
N TYR A 3 7.53 -34.97 -7.27
CA TYR A 3 7.76 -34.65 -5.87
C TYR A 3 7.09 -35.68 -4.96
N ALA A 4 7.63 -35.87 -3.75
CA ALA A 4 7.05 -36.78 -2.76
C ALA A 4 5.62 -36.33 -2.43
N LYS A 5 4.70 -37.30 -2.26
CA LYS A 5 3.31 -37.00 -1.91
C LYS A 5 3.28 -36.23 -0.58
N GLY A 6 2.72 -35.02 -0.59
CA GLY A 6 2.69 -34.12 0.56
C GLY A 6 3.84 -33.10 0.64
N SER A 7 4.83 -33.16 -0.27
CA SER A 7 5.86 -32.13 -0.35
C SER A 7 5.38 -30.91 -1.15
N LEU A 8 5.56 -29.72 -0.57
CA LEU A 8 5.33 -28.44 -1.24
C LEU A 8 6.66 -27.92 -1.78
N VAL A 9 6.78 -27.79 -3.10
CA VAL A 9 7.97 -27.20 -3.72
C VAL A 9 7.74 -25.75 -4.07
N ILE A 10 8.42 -24.86 -3.37
CA ILE A 10 8.33 -23.42 -3.59
C ILE A 10 9.16 -23.04 -4.82
N ASN A 11 8.52 -22.38 -5.78
CA ASN A 11 9.16 -21.74 -6.91
C ASN A 11 9.58 -20.31 -6.49
N ALA A 12 10.87 -20.11 -6.30
CA ALA A 12 11.42 -18.82 -5.86
C ALA A 12 11.11 -17.65 -6.81
N GLU A 13 10.96 -17.90 -8.11
CA GLU A 13 10.70 -16.84 -9.11
C GLU A 13 9.23 -16.42 -9.16
N ARG A 14 8.32 -17.22 -8.56
CA ARG A 14 6.88 -17.09 -8.82
C ARG A 14 6.00 -17.18 -7.58
N ASP A 15 6.36 -18.02 -6.61
CA ASP A 15 5.64 -18.13 -5.34
C ASP A 15 6.09 -17.03 -4.37
N VAL A 16 7.40 -16.77 -4.29
CA VAL A 16 7.94 -15.76 -3.38
C VAL A 16 7.45 -14.35 -3.75
N PRO A 17 7.46 -13.91 -5.03
CA PRO A 17 6.87 -12.62 -5.40
C PRO A 17 5.37 -12.52 -5.10
N LEU A 18 4.60 -13.59 -5.31
CA LEU A 18 3.17 -13.62 -4.99
C LEU A 18 2.94 -13.48 -3.49
N LEU A 19 3.64 -14.27 -2.69
CA LEU A 19 3.53 -14.24 -1.24
C LEU A 19 3.99 -12.91 -0.65
N ARG A 20 5.06 -12.33 -1.21
CA ARG A 20 5.54 -11.00 -0.88
C ARG A 20 4.50 -9.93 -1.19
N GLN A 21 3.84 -10.01 -2.35
CA GLN A 21 2.76 -9.09 -2.69
C GLN A 21 1.59 -9.20 -1.70
N VAL A 22 1.20 -10.42 -1.32
CA VAL A 22 0.15 -10.62 -0.31
C VAL A 22 0.54 -10.01 1.04
N ARG A 23 1.79 -10.18 1.49
CA ARG A 23 2.31 -9.54 2.70
C ARG A 23 2.29 -8.02 2.58
N ASN A 24 2.93 -7.48 1.54
CA ASN A 24 3.15 -6.03 1.36
C ASN A 24 1.83 -5.27 1.16
N SER A 25 0.82 -5.90 0.56
CA SER A 25 -0.53 -5.33 0.45
C SER A 25 -1.31 -5.38 1.78
N LYS A 26 -0.86 -6.11 2.81
CA LYS A 26 -1.59 -6.52 4.03
C LYS A 26 -2.85 -7.35 3.76
N PHE A 27 -3.76 -6.79 2.97
CA PHE A 27 -4.94 -7.43 2.39
C PHE A 27 -5.01 -7.13 0.90
N VAL A 28 -5.30 -8.15 0.09
CA VAL A 28 -5.39 -8.00 -1.36
C VAL A 28 -6.55 -8.83 -1.90
N SER A 29 -7.35 -8.27 -2.80
CA SER A 29 -8.42 -9.02 -3.46
C SER A 29 -7.84 -9.96 -4.52
N HIS A 30 -8.59 -11.01 -4.87
CA HIS A 30 -8.16 -11.95 -5.91
C HIS A 30 -7.95 -11.30 -7.27
N HIS A 31 -8.76 -10.29 -7.60
CA HIS A 31 -8.55 -9.50 -8.81
C HIS A 31 -7.24 -8.70 -8.75
N GLN A 32 -7.04 -7.93 -7.67
CA GLN A 32 -5.86 -7.10 -7.49
C GLN A 32 -4.57 -7.92 -7.47
N LEU A 33 -4.56 -9.06 -6.78
CA LEU A 33 -3.38 -9.90 -6.68
C LEU A 33 -2.95 -10.44 -8.04
N PHE A 34 -3.89 -10.90 -8.86
CA PHE A 34 -3.57 -11.33 -10.22
C PHE A 34 -3.03 -10.16 -11.06
N GLU A 35 -3.62 -8.98 -10.92
CA GLU A 35 -3.21 -7.81 -11.66
C GLU A 35 -1.78 -7.37 -11.29
N PHE A 36 -1.43 -7.38 -10.00
CA PHE A 36 -0.05 -7.17 -9.56
C PHE A 36 0.90 -8.21 -10.15
N MET A 37 0.53 -9.50 -10.15
CA MET A 37 1.37 -10.55 -10.71
C MET A 37 1.55 -10.39 -12.23
N LYS A 38 0.53 -9.91 -12.93
CA LYS A 38 0.57 -9.63 -14.37
C LYS A 38 1.46 -8.42 -14.69
N LEU A 39 1.24 -7.29 -14.01
CA LEU A 39 2.02 -6.07 -14.23
C LEU A 39 3.49 -6.24 -13.81
N GLY A 40 3.76 -7.05 -12.79
CA GLY A 40 5.12 -7.42 -12.38
C GLY A 40 5.79 -8.47 -13.26
N GLY A 41 5.12 -9.01 -14.28
CA GLY A 41 5.67 -10.02 -15.19
C GLY A 41 5.80 -11.43 -14.61
N PHE A 42 5.23 -11.70 -13.43
CA PHE A 42 5.33 -13.00 -12.75
C PHE A 42 4.28 -14.01 -13.21
N ASP A 43 3.11 -13.56 -13.67
CA ASP A 43 2.05 -14.41 -14.23
C ASP A 43 1.38 -13.81 -15.46
N HIS A 44 1.28 -14.62 -16.52
CA HIS A 44 0.57 -14.26 -17.75
C HIS A 44 -0.71 -15.09 -17.94
N SER A 45 -0.85 -16.19 -17.18
CA SER A 45 -1.97 -17.12 -17.28
C SER A 45 -2.78 -17.14 -15.99
N ARG A 46 -4.09 -16.86 -16.11
CA ARG A 46 -5.02 -16.91 -14.98
C ARG A 46 -5.09 -18.30 -14.36
N ASN A 47 -4.97 -19.37 -15.16
CA ASN A 47 -5.02 -20.74 -14.66
C ASN A 47 -3.78 -21.08 -13.82
N SER A 48 -2.59 -20.70 -14.29
CA SER A 48 -1.35 -20.92 -13.55
C SER A 48 -1.31 -20.12 -12.24
N PHE A 49 -1.79 -18.88 -12.27
CA PHE A 49 -1.96 -18.05 -11.08
C PHE A 49 -2.92 -18.71 -10.08
N ASN A 50 -4.12 -19.10 -10.52
CA ASN A 50 -5.14 -19.71 -9.65
C ASN A 50 -4.63 -21.00 -9.01
N TRP A 51 -3.94 -21.86 -9.77
CA TRP A 51 -3.35 -23.09 -9.25
C TRP A 51 -2.31 -22.79 -8.16
N ARG A 52 -1.44 -21.80 -8.40
CA ARG A 52 -0.41 -21.40 -7.43
C ARG A 52 -1.00 -20.85 -6.15
N LEU A 53 -1.93 -19.91 -6.28
CA LEU A 53 -2.61 -19.29 -5.15
C LEU A 53 -3.35 -20.33 -4.33
N LYS A 54 -4.11 -21.22 -4.98
CA LYS A 54 -4.79 -22.34 -4.30
C LYS A 54 -3.79 -23.21 -3.54
N ARG A 55 -2.66 -23.56 -4.14
CA ARG A 55 -1.63 -24.37 -3.49
C ARG A 55 -1.02 -23.68 -2.26
N LEU A 56 -0.78 -22.37 -2.30
CA LEU A 56 -0.29 -21.59 -1.15
C LEU A 56 -1.34 -21.44 -0.05
N ILE A 57 -2.63 -21.42 -0.41
CA ILE A 57 -3.75 -21.45 0.55
C ILE A 57 -3.86 -22.83 1.21
N ASP A 58 -3.89 -23.88 0.39
CA ASP A 58 -4.06 -25.27 0.87
C ASP A 58 -2.88 -25.72 1.77
N SER A 59 -1.70 -25.11 1.59
CA SER A 59 -0.51 -25.34 2.42
C SER A 59 -0.36 -24.36 3.60
N GLY A 60 -1.33 -23.47 3.82
CA GLY A 60 -1.36 -22.61 5.00
C GLY A 60 -0.49 -21.35 4.94
N HIS A 61 0.13 -21.00 3.81
CA HIS A 61 0.97 -19.81 3.67
C HIS A 61 0.16 -18.51 3.43
N ILE A 62 -1.04 -18.66 2.89
CA ILE A 62 -2.00 -17.58 2.64
C ILE A 62 -3.34 -17.99 3.24
N CYS A 63 -4.04 -17.07 3.90
CA CYS A 63 -5.40 -17.31 4.37
C CYS A 63 -6.42 -16.42 3.67
N ILE A 64 -7.62 -16.96 3.51
CA ILE A 64 -8.79 -16.25 3.00
C ILE A 64 -9.47 -15.54 4.17
N CYS A 65 -9.65 -14.21 4.05
CA CYS A 65 -10.34 -13.42 5.06
C CYS A 65 -11.85 -13.66 5.00
N GLN A 66 -12.40 -14.25 6.07
CA GLN A 66 -13.83 -14.47 6.22
C GLN A 66 -14.56 -13.18 6.59
N GLY A 67 -15.84 -13.06 6.21
CA GLY A 67 -16.69 -11.93 6.60
C GLY A 67 -16.38 -10.60 5.92
N VAL A 68 -15.53 -10.58 4.89
CA VAL A 68 -15.27 -9.38 4.08
C VAL A 68 -16.30 -9.29 2.96
N TYR A 69 -17.48 -8.77 3.28
CA TYR A 69 -18.53 -8.50 2.30
C TYR A 69 -18.27 -7.16 1.58
N GLY A 70 -18.48 -7.11 0.26
CA GLY A 70 -18.33 -5.86 -0.52
C GLY A 70 -17.00 -5.67 -1.26
N ALA A 71 -16.02 -6.56 -1.06
CA ALA A 71 -14.75 -6.51 -1.81
C ALA A 71 -14.83 -7.05 -3.25
N GLY A 72 -16.00 -7.56 -3.67
CA GLY A 72 -16.25 -8.10 -5.02
C GLY A 72 -15.52 -9.42 -5.35
N SER A 73 -14.58 -9.88 -4.52
CA SER A 73 -13.89 -11.17 -4.66
C SER A 73 -13.27 -11.59 -3.32
N ALA A 74 -12.73 -12.81 -3.26
CA ALA A 74 -11.99 -13.29 -2.09
C ALA A 74 -10.82 -12.35 -1.75
N VAL A 75 -10.64 -12.08 -0.46
CA VAL A 75 -9.54 -11.25 0.05
C VAL A 75 -8.55 -12.14 0.80
N TYR A 76 -7.27 -11.90 0.56
CA TYR A 76 -6.17 -12.70 1.10
C TYR A 76 -5.29 -11.88 2.03
N ARG A 77 -4.72 -12.54 3.04
CA ARG A 77 -3.58 -12.04 3.81
C ARG A 77 -2.56 -13.17 4.02
N VAL A 78 -1.34 -12.77 4.37
CA VAL A 78 -0.25 -13.70 4.71
C VAL A 78 -0.50 -14.34 6.10
N THR A 79 -0.06 -15.57 6.29
CA THR A 79 -0.06 -16.26 7.60
C THR A 79 1.32 -16.22 8.25
N LYS A 80 1.46 -16.69 9.49
CA LYS A 80 2.78 -16.82 10.12
C LYS A 80 3.72 -17.75 9.34
N ASP A 81 3.21 -18.85 8.81
CA ASP A 81 3.99 -19.79 7.97
C ASP A 81 4.40 -19.13 6.65
N GLY A 82 3.53 -18.30 6.08
CA GLY A 82 3.87 -17.47 4.92
C GLY A 82 5.00 -16.47 5.21
N LEU A 83 4.99 -15.85 6.39
CA LEU A 83 6.07 -14.96 6.84
C LEU A 83 7.39 -15.73 7.04
N LEU A 84 7.34 -16.89 7.70
CA LEU A 84 8.51 -17.74 7.90
C LEU A 84 9.15 -18.16 6.57
N LEU A 85 8.33 -18.51 5.58
CA LEU A 85 8.80 -18.83 4.24
C LEU A 85 9.45 -17.62 3.55
N LEU A 86 8.87 -16.43 3.67
CA LEU A 86 9.45 -15.21 3.13
C LEU A 86 10.81 -14.91 3.77
N GLU A 87 10.94 -15.06 5.08
CA GLU A 87 12.19 -14.86 5.82
C GLU A 87 13.27 -15.86 5.39
N HIS A 88 12.91 -17.14 5.21
CA HIS A 88 13.81 -18.15 4.66
C HIS A 88 14.36 -17.76 3.28
N HIS A 89 13.57 -17.06 2.47
CA HIS A 89 13.98 -16.52 1.18
C HIS A 89 14.55 -15.08 1.23
N GLY A 90 14.97 -14.62 2.42
CA GLY A 90 15.62 -13.31 2.61
C GLY A 90 14.69 -12.11 2.49
N GLN A 91 13.37 -12.32 2.47
CA GLN A 91 12.37 -11.25 2.43
C GLN A 91 11.94 -10.87 3.86
N PHE A 92 12.84 -10.29 4.64
CA PHE A 92 12.57 -9.90 6.04
C PHE A 92 11.92 -8.51 6.16
N THR A 93 11.09 -8.32 7.20
CA THR A 93 10.68 -6.97 7.69
C THR A 93 10.75 -6.92 9.21
N ALA A 94 11.15 -5.79 9.77
CA ALA A 94 11.27 -5.64 11.24
C ALA A 94 9.90 -5.65 11.95
N VAL A 95 8.83 -5.22 11.26
CA VAL A 95 7.51 -4.95 11.86
C VAL A 95 6.47 -6.05 11.65
N LEU A 96 6.60 -6.86 10.59
CA LEU A 96 5.71 -7.99 10.32
C LEU A 96 6.56 -9.23 9.99
N ASN A 97 6.89 -9.98 11.03
CA ASN A 97 7.72 -11.19 10.98
C ASN A 97 7.00 -12.37 11.63
N SER A 98 7.49 -13.59 11.42
CA SER A 98 6.87 -14.83 11.90
C SER A 98 6.80 -14.90 13.43
N ASN A 99 7.71 -14.22 14.12
CA ASN A 99 7.79 -14.19 15.59
C ASN A 99 6.85 -13.17 16.23
N GLY A 100 6.28 -12.25 15.44
CA GLY A 100 5.36 -11.23 15.93
C GLY A 100 4.01 -11.82 16.39
N ASP A 101 3.42 -11.18 17.40
CA ASP A 101 2.14 -11.62 17.98
C ASP A 101 0.92 -11.19 17.15
N HIS A 102 1.09 -10.26 16.22
CA HIS A 102 -0.03 -9.62 15.54
C HIS A 102 0.10 -9.67 14.01
N LEU A 103 -0.90 -10.27 13.38
CA LEU A 103 -1.16 -10.13 11.95
C LEU A 103 -2.03 -8.88 11.70
N PRO A 104 -2.07 -8.34 10.46
CA PRO A 104 -2.94 -7.22 10.13
C PRO A 104 -4.39 -7.43 10.56
N HIS A 105 -4.96 -6.42 11.20
CA HIS A 105 -6.33 -6.47 11.74
C HIS A 105 -7.38 -6.34 10.62
N PRO A 106 -8.47 -7.12 10.62
CA PRO A 106 -9.49 -7.09 9.56
C PRO A 106 -10.14 -5.72 9.29
N SER A 107 -10.14 -4.80 10.27
CA SER A 107 -10.64 -3.43 10.04
C SER A 107 -9.84 -2.65 8.98
N GLN A 108 -8.60 -3.07 8.69
CA GLN A 108 -7.73 -2.46 7.68
C GLN A 108 -7.98 -2.99 6.26
N VAL A 109 -8.90 -3.95 6.06
CA VAL A 109 -9.13 -4.57 4.75
C VAL A 109 -9.44 -3.51 3.68
N PHE A 110 -10.48 -2.70 3.87
CA PHE A 110 -10.86 -1.69 2.87
C PHE A 110 -9.86 -0.55 2.73
N HIS A 111 -9.07 -0.27 3.77
CA HIS A 111 -7.93 0.65 3.68
C HIS A 111 -6.91 0.13 2.69
N SER A 112 -6.50 -1.12 2.89
CA SER A 112 -5.51 -1.81 2.05
C SER A 112 -6.00 -1.99 0.61
N LEU A 113 -7.27 -2.37 0.43
CA LEU A 113 -7.87 -2.53 -0.90
C LEU A 113 -7.88 -1.21 -1.69
N GLN A 114 -8.15 -0.07 -1.05
CA GLN A 114 -8.11 1.22 -1.74
C GLN A 114 -6.69 1.62 -2.14
N LEU A 115 -5.71 1.44 -1.24
CA LEU A 115 -4.30 1.72 -1.55
C LEU A 115 -3.79 0.85 -2.71
N ASN A 116 -4.13 -0.44 -2.71
CA ASN A 116 -3.83 -1.33 -3.83
C ASN A 116 -4.48 -0.85 -5.14
N ALA A 117 -5.71 -0.34 -5.09
CA ALA A 117 -6.40 0.18 -6.27
C ALA A 117 -5.68 1.40 -6.86
N VAL A 118 -5.25 2.33 -5.99
CA VAL A 118 -4.43 3.50 -6.38
C VAL A 118 -3.10 3.06 -7.00
N GLN A 119 -2.38 2.13 -6.34
CA GLN A 119 -1.11 1.60 -6.85
C GLN A 119 -1.28 0.97 -8.24
N LEU A 120 -2.30 0.11 -8.40
CA LEU A 120 -2.60 -0.52 -9.68
C LEU A 120 -3.00 0.48 -10.75
N ALA A 121 -3.76 1.54 -10.40
CA ALA A 121 -4.15 2.57 -11.35
C ALA A 121 -2.93 3.34 -11.89
N LEU A 122 -2.00 3.72 -11.01
CA LEU A 122 -0.74 4.34 -11.40
C LEU A 122 0.14 3.39 -12.26
N ALA A 123 0.20 2.11 -11.89
CA ALA A 123 0.96 1.11 -12.62
C ALA A 123 0.38 0.83 -14.02
N ARG A 124 -0.95 0.71 -14.14
CA ARG A 124 -1.65 0.53 -15.42
C ARG A 124 -1.40 1.68 -16.38
N ALA A 125 -1.38 2.91 -15.87
CA ALA A 125 -1.10 4.10 -16.67
C ALA A 125 0.39 4.28 -16.99
N ASN A 126 1.26 3.35 -16.53
CA ASN A 126 2.71 3.39 -16.72
C ASN A 126 3.35 4.69 -16.19
N VAL A 127 2.73 5.30 -15.16
CA VAL A 127 3.28 6.49 -14.49
C VAL A 127 3.98 6.14 -13.17
N LEU A 128 3.76 4.94 -12.62
CA LEU A 128 4.41 4.49 -11.40
C LEU A 128 5.87 4.11 -11.64
N ALA A 129 6.81 4.81 -11.00
CA ALA A 129 8.23 4.47 -11.02
C ALA A 129 8.62 3.51 -9.89
N SER A 130 8.12 3.75 -8.68
CA SER A 130 8.23 2.80 -7.56
C SER A 130 7.16 3.06 -6.50
N TRP A 131 6.85 2.02 -5.74
CA TRP A 131 5.91 2.08 -4.61
C TRP A 131 6.55 1.38 -3.41
N GLN A 132 6.81 2.14 -2.35
CA GLN A 132 7.23 1.60 -1.06
C GLN A 132 6.00 1.51 -0.16
N THR A 133 5.71 0.32 0.35
CA THR A 133 4.53 0.06 1.19
C THR A 133 4.73 0.51 2.64
N GLU A 134 3.63 0.76 3.36
CA GLU A 134 3.64 1.04 4.81
C GLU A 134 4.52 0.06 5.61
N LEU A 135 4.48 -1.24 5.28
CA LEU A 135 5.29 -2.26 5.96
C LEU A 135 6.79 -2.07 5.71
N GLU A 136 7.17 -1.73 4.48
CA GLU A 136 8.56 -1.46 4.13
C GLU A 136 9.05 -0.15 4.74
N ILE A 137 8.16 0.86 4.82
CA ILE A 137 8.42 2.15 5.47
C ILE A 137 8.62 1.96 6.96
N ALA A 138 7.70 1.28 7.64
CA ALA A 138 7.79 1.04 9.08
C ALA A 138 9.02 0.16 9.43
N SER A 139 9.32 -0.83 8.58
CA SER A 139 10.56 -1.61 8.71
C SER A 139 11.80 -0.73 8.53
N PHE A 140 11.81 0.17 7.54
CA PHE A 140 12.90 1.12 7.32
C PHE A 140 13.05 2.09 8.50
N ASN A 141 11.96 2.66 9.00
CA ASN A 141 11.95 3.59 10.12
C ASN A 141 12.50 2.95 11.40
N THR A 142 12.28 1.65 11.59
CA THR A 142 12.80 0.90 12.74
C THR A 142 14.33 0.76 12.72
N ILE A 143 14.93 0.64 11.53
CA ILE A 143 16.36 0.29 11.38
C ILE A 143 17.24 1.46 10.91
N SER A 144 16.63 2.48 10.30
CA SER A 144 17.34 3.61 9.71
C SER A 144 17.77 4.63 10.76
N ARG A 145 18.94 5.25 10.54
CA ARG A 145 19.41 6.41 11.32
C ARG A 145 18.79 7.72 10.85
N ALA A 146 18.12 7.71 9.70
CA ALA A 146 17.38 8.83 9.13
C ALA A 146 15.99 8.32 8.71
N PRO A 147 15.11 8.02 9.68
CA PRO A 147 13.76 7.53 9.40
C PRO A 147 12.88 8.66 8.87
N TYR A 148 11.79 8.28 8.21
CA TYR A 148 10.64 9.16 8.04
C TYR A 148 10.03 9.45 9.42
N GLN A 149 9.36 10.59 9.56
CA GLN A 149 8.70 10.96 10.81
C GLN A 149 7.36 10.23 11.01
N LYS A 150 6.87 9.56 9.96
CA LYS A 150 5.67 8.73 9.98
C LYS A 150 5.90 7.41 9.25
N ASP A 151 5.14 6.41 9.65
CA ASP A 151 4.89 5.22 8.85
C ASP A 151 3.80 5.56 7.82
N TYR A 152 4.19 6.29 6.76
CA TYR A 152 3.27 6.65 5.69
C TYR A 152 2.63 5.42 5.06
N ASP A 153 1.40 5.54 4.57
CA ASP A 153 0.71 4.43 3.89
C ASP A 153 1.47 3.97 2.64
N ALA A 154 2.09 4.91 1.92
CA ALA A 154 3.10 4.64 0.92
C ALA A 154 4.06 5.82 0.70
N ILE A 155 5.26 5.52 0.21
CA ILE A 155 6.12 6.49 -0.49
C ILE A 155 6.09 6.11 -1.97
N VAL A 156 5.70 7.08 -2.80
CA VAL A 156 5.40 6.86 -4.20
C VAL A 156 6.34 7.69 -5.04
N ASP A 157 7.03 7.04 -5.97
CA ASP A 157 7.73 7.72 -7.06
C ASP A 157 6.93 7.56 -8.35
N VAL A 158 6.70 8.67 -9.04
CA VAL A 158 6.01 8.70 -10.33
C VAL A 158 6.85 9.39 -11.39
N TRP A 159 6.62 9.01 -12.65
CA TRP A 159 7.21 9.67 -13.81
C TRP A 159 6.40 10.91 -14.17
N VAL A 160 7.06 12.07 -14.07
CA VAL A 160 6.55 13.37 -14.51
C VAL A 160 7.43 13.84 -15.65
N LYS A 161 6.95 13.63 -16.89
CA LYS A 161 7.75 13.76 -18.12
C LYS A 161 8.97 12.82 -18.02
N GLU A 162 10.18 13.37 -17.99
CA GLU A 162 11.43 12.61 -17.88
C GLU A 162 12.01 12.61 -16.46
N ARG A 163 11.30 13.19 -15.48
CA ARG A 163 11.75 13.28 -14.08
C ARG A 163 10.96 12.33 -13.20
N ARG A 164 11.61 11.87 -12.12
CA ARG A 164 10.93 11.17 -11.02
C ARG A 164 10.53 12.19 -9.97
N ALA A 165 9.25 12.24 -9.66
CA ALA A 165 8.74 13.00 -8.53
C ALA A 165 8.38 12.03 -7.40
N ARG A 166 8.72 12.41 -6.16
CA ARG A 166 8.48 11.60 -4.96
C ARG A 166 7.49 12.30 -4.05
N PHE A 167 6.51 11.56 -3.54
CA PHE A 167 5.62 12.04 -2.49
C PHE A 167 5.27 10.93 -1.49
N ALA A 168 4.89 11.33 -0.28
CA ALA A 168 4.25 10.42 0.65
C ALA A 168 2.74 10.41 0.41
N LEU A 169 2.13 9.24 0.53
CA LEU A 169 0.69 9.02 0.39
C LEU A 169 0.09 8.61 1.73
N GLU A 170 -1.06 9.18 2.04
CA GLU A 170 -1.91 8.82 3.18
C GLU A 170 -3.34 8.62 2.69
N TYR A 171 -4.04 7.62 3.20
CA TYR A 171 -5.45 7.41 2.94
C TYR A 171 -6.27 7.46 4.22
N GLU A 172 -7.14 8.46 4.35
CA GLU A 172 -8.00 8.62 5.51
C GLU A 172 -9.43 8.15 5.22
N ARG A 173 -9.84 7.06 5.88
CA ARG A 173 -11.21 6.53 5.78
C ARG A 173 -12.15 7.10 6.83
N THR A 174 -11.63 7.43 7.99
CA THR A 174 -12.39 7.79 9.20
C THR A 174 -11.66 8.89 9.94
N LEU A 175 -12.39 9.76 10.62
CA LEU A 175 -11.76 10.81 11.41
C LEU A 175 -10.96 10.21 12.57
N LYS A 176 -9.76 10.73 12.79
CA LYS A 176 -8.95 10.45 13.97
C LYS A 176 -9.33 11.40 15.11
N SER A 177 -8.90 11.07 16.33
CA SER A 177 -9.05 11.96 17.47
C SER A 177 -8.16 13.20 17.33
N LEU A 178 -8.52 14.30 18.00
CA LEU A 178 -7.72 15.53 18.01
C LEU A 178 -6.26 15.28 18.43
N LYS A 179 -6.05 14.47 19.48
CA LYS A 179 -4.71 14.08 19.96
C LYS A 179 -3.89 13.34 18.89
N GLN A 180 -4.54 12.57 18.02
CA GLN A 180 -3.87 11.92 16.90
C GLN A 180 -3.50 12.95 15.82
N TYR A 181 -4.38 13.91 15.50
CA TYR A 181 -4.04 14.97 14.56
C TYR A 181 -2.92 15.88 15.06
N GLU A 182 -2.86 16.20 16.35
CA GLU A 182 -1.74 16.94 16.95
C GLU A 182 -0.39 16.23 16.75
N ARG A 183 -0.37 14.90 16.96
CA ARG A 183 0.82 14.09 16.71
C ARG A 183 1.19 14.08 15.23
N ILE A 184 0.19 13.96 14.35
CA ILE A 184 0.42 13.99 12.89
C ILE A 184 0.99 15.35 12.47
N ARG A 185 0.42 16.47 12.94
CA ARG A 185 0.95 17.81 12.68
C ARG A 185 2.42 17.92 13.11
N THR A 186 2.72 17.48 14.33
CA THR A 186 4.10 17.50 14.86
C THR A 186 5.05 16.70 13.98
N ALA A 187 4.63 15.50 13.53
CA ALA A 187 5.43 14.67 12.65
C ALA A 187 5.62 15.29 11.26
N LEU A 188 4.57 15.91 10.69
CA LEU A 188 4.64 16.58 9.39
C LEU A 188 5.59 17.80 9.42
N GLU A 189 5.59 18.57 10.52
CA GLU A 189 6.52 19.68 10.72
C GLU A 189 7.98 19.20 10.85
N ALA A 190 8.19 18.06 11.50
CA ALA A 190 9.51 17.48 11.67
C ALA A 190 10.02 16.75 10.40
N GLU A 191 9.16 16.45 9.43
CA GLU A 191 9.53 15.66 8.25
C GLU A 191 10.50 16.43 7.36
N GLN A 192 11.61 15.80 6.97
CA GLN A 192 12.67 16.40 6.13
C GLN A 192 13.03 15.53 4.92
N GLN A 193 12.68 14.24 4.92
CA GLN A 193 13.00 13.29 3.85
C GLN A 193 12.01 13.37 2.69
N ILE A 194 10.81 13.89 2.94
CA ILE A 194 9.74 14.04 1.95
C ILE A 194 9.30 15.51 1.91
N GLU A 195 9.29 16.06 0.69
CA GLU A 195 8.86 17.44 0.45
C GLU A 195 7.34 17.56 0.48
N PHE A 196 6.64 16.57 -0.08
CA PHE A 196 5.22 16.63 -0.37
C PHE A 196 4.44 15.42 0.15
N VAL A 197 3.28 15.67 0.77
CA VAL A 197 2.35 14.62 1.25
C VAL A 197 0.98 14.76 0.60
N LEU A 198 0.52 13.70 -0.07
CA LEU A 198 -0.83 13.60 -0.61
C LEU A 198 -1.74 12.83 0.36
N TYR A 199 -2.80 13.47 0.83
CA TYR A 199 -3.89 12.83 1.57
C TYR A 199 -5.05 12.52 0.64
N LEU A 200 -5.31 11.24 0.44
CA LEU A 200 -6.54 10.76 -0.16
C LEU A 200 -7.60 10.52 0.91
N THR A 201 -8.85 10.84 0.62
CA THR A 201 -9.95 10.59 1.55
C THR A 201 -11.03 9.72 0.93
N SER A 202 -11.75 9.00 1.79
CA SER A 202 -12.92 8.21 1.38
C SER A 202 -14.10 9.07 0.94
N GLY A 203 -14.19 10.32 1.42
CA GLY A 203 -15.32 11.21 1.17
C GLY A 203 -15.04 12.67 1.51
N MET A 204 -15.98 13.54 1.13
CA MET A 204 -15.87 15.00 1.29
C MET A 204 -15.84 15.44 2.75
N GLU A 205 -16.57 14.76 3.64
CA GLU A 205 -16.62 15.10 5.07
C GLU A 205 -15.24 14.96 5.72
N VAL A 206 -14.52 13.88 5.41
CA VAL A 206 -13.15 13.66 5.87
C VAL A 206 -12.22 14.72 5.26
N LEU A 207 -12.36 15.02 3.97
CA LEU A 207 -11.54 16.03 3.30
C LEU A 207 -11.65 17.41 3.95
N ILE A 208 -12.88 17.90 4.16
CA ILE A 208 -13.12 19.21 4.78
C ILE A 208 -12.54 19.25 6.19
N HIS A 209 -12.63 18.15 6.94
CA HIS A 209 -12.04 18.07 8.28
C HIS A 209 -10.51 18.13 8.22
N LEU A 210 -9.86 17.36 7.32
CA LEU A 210 -8.40 17.39 7.17
C LEU A 210 -7.86 18.76 6.76
N LEU A 211 -8.56 19.48 5.86
CA LEU A 211 -8.18 20.85 5.49
C LEU A 211 -8.11 21.76 6.72
N ARG A 212 -9.09 21.67 7.63
CA ARG A 212 -9.10 22.45 8.87
C ARG A 212 -8.00 22.01 9.83
N GLU A 213 -7.80 20.71 10.00
CA GLU A 213 -6.79 20.17 10.91
C GLU A 213 -5.36 20.48 10.46
N PHE A 214 -5.12 20.66 9.16
CA PHE A 214 -3.78 20.87 8.60
C PHE A 214 -3.53 22.26 8.03
N GLN A 215 -4.45 23.20 8.19
CA GLN A 215 -4.30 24.58 7.72
C GLN A 215 -3.03 25.27 8.26
N SER A 216 -2.62 24.94 9.49
CA SER A 216 -1.43 25.53 10.13
C SER A 216 -0.13 24.79 9.86
N VAL A 217 -0.17 23.66 9.15
CA VAL A 217 1.01 22.83 8.87
C VAL A 217 1.84 23.43 7.75
N ARG A 218 3.13 23.67 7.98
CA ARG A 218 4.08 24.26 7.01
C ARG A 218 4.54 23.29 5.94
N LYS A 219 4.54 21.99 6.22
CA LYS A 219 4.78 20.94 5.21
C LYS A 219 3.80 21.10 4.04
N GLN A 220 4.24 20.84 2.82
CA GLN A 220 3.35 20.87 1.67
C GLN A 220 2.44 19.63 1.72
N VAL A 221 1.15 19.89 1.84
CA VAL A 221 0.11 18.86 1.90
C VAL A 221 -1.00 19.22 0.94
N ALA A 222 -1.46 18.25 0.15
CA ALA A 222 -2.69 18.39 -0.63
C ALA A 222 -3.65 17.22 -0.39
N PHE A 223 -4.90 17.47 -0.76
CA PHE A 223 -6.03 16.63 -0.43
C PHE A 223 -6.84 16.32 -1.69
N ALA A 224 -7.24 15.07 -1.86
CA ALA A 224 -8.19 14.68 -2.89
C ALA A 224 -9.07 13.52 -2.45
N ASN A 225 -10.18 13.33 -3.15
CA ASN A 225 -10.95 12.11 -3.00
C ASN A 225 -10.22 10.94 -3.67
N ALA A 226 -10.16 9.78 -3.00
CA ALA A 226 -9.48 8.60 -3.51
C ALA A 226 -10.04 8.11 -4.86
N SER A 227 -11.37 8.17 -5.05
CA SER A 227 -12.01 7.73 -6.30
C SER A 227 -11.69 8.66 -7.47
N SER A 228 -11.62 9.97 -7.24
CA SER A 228 -11.18 10.94 -8.25
C SER A 228 -9.72 10.73 -8.62
N PHE A 229 -8.88 10.46 -7.62
CA PHE A 229 -7.46 10.14 -7.85
C PHE A 229 -7.27 8.86 -8.64
N GLU A 230 -8.01 7.80 -8.35
CA GLU A 230 -7.91 6.54 -9.08
C GLU A 230 -8.26 6.69 -10.57
N GLN A 231 -9.16 7.62 -10.92
CA GLN A 231 -9.61 7.85 -12.29
C GLN A 231 -8.73 8.82 -13.07
N GLN A 232 -8.27 9.90 -12.42
CA GLN A 232 -7.57 11.01 -13.08
C GLN A 232 -6.06 11.00 -12.81
N LEU A 233 -5.60 10.23 -11.81
CA LEU A 233 -4.20 10.06 -11.44
C LEU A 233 -3.50 11.41 -11.20
N LEU A 234 -2.45 11.71 -11.95
CA LEU A 234 -1.69 12.95 -11.78
C LEU A 234 -2.46 14.19 -12.28
N ASP A 235 -3.48 14.01 -13.12
CA ASP A 235 -4.36 15.10 -13.57
C ASP A 235 -5.45 15.45 -12.54
N THR A 236 -5.53 14.73 -11.42
CA THR A 236 -6.51 15.02 -10.37
C THR A 236 -6.33 16.43 -9.83
N VAL A 237 -7.44 17.16 -9.75
CA VAL A 237 -7.48 18.42 -9.01
C VAL A 237 -7.43 18.11 -7.53
N VAL A 238 -6.38 18.56 -6.87
CA VAL A 238 -6.18 18.48 -5.43
C VAL A 238 -6.45 19.84 -4.81
N THR A 239 -6.89 19.84 -3.56
CA THR A 239 -6.98 21.05 -2.74
C THR A 239 -5.72 21.13 -1.90
N ASP A 240 -4.98 22.22 -1.95
CA ASP A 240 -3.87 22.45 -1.01
C ASP A 240 -4.39 22.82 0.39
N ARG A 241 -3.49 22.98 1.36
CA ARG A 241 -3.86 23.39 2.73
C ARG A 241 -4.54 24.76 2.83
N ASP A 242 -4.32 25.63 1.85
CA ASP A 242 -4.86 27.00 1.81
C ASP A 242 -6.27 27.01 1.17
N GLY A 243 -6.75 25.86 0.69
CA GLY A 243 -8.05 25.70 0.06
C GLY A 243 -8.04 25.93 -1.45
N THR A 244 -6.86 26.09 -2.06
CA THR A 244 -6.71 26.34 -3.49
C THR A 244 -6.77 25.03 -4.27
N ALA A 245 -7.57 25.03 -5.33
CA ALA A 245 -7.65 23.92 -6.26
C ALA A 245 -6.52 24.01 -7.30
N ILE A 246 -5.70 22.97 -7.40
CA ILE A 246 -4.58 22.87 -8.34
C ILE A 246 -4.49 21.45 -8.90
N LYS A 247 -3.98 21.28 -10.12
CA LYS A 247 -3.71 19.92 -10.62
C LYS A 247 -2.55 19.31 -9.83
N PHE A 248 -2.67 18.05 -9.45
CA PHE A 248 -1.65 17.38 -8.67
C PHE A 248 -0.29 17.36 -9.39
N TRP A 249 -0.33 17.16 -10.70
CA TRP A 249 0.84 17.25 -11.57
C TRP A 249 1.65 18.55 -11.42
N ASP A 250 1.00 19.69 -11.21
CA ASP A 250 1.69 20.98 -11.09
C ASP A 250 2.44 21.12 -9.76
N LEU A 251 2.06 20.35 -8.74
CA LEU A 251 2.77 20.28 -7.45
C LEU A 251 4.01 19.38 -7.50
N LEU A 252 4.17 18.59 -8.56
CA LEU A 252 5.27 17.62 -8.72
C LEU A 252 6.39 18.12 -9.66
N GLN A 253 6.30 19.34 -10.18
CA GLN A 253 7.28 19.93 -11.12
C GLN A 253 8.41 20.66 -10.40
#